data_AF-A0A7J5Y6Q0-F1
#
_entry.id   AF-A0A7J5Y6Q0-F1
#
_cell.length_a   1.000
_cell.length_b   1.000
_cell.length_c   1.000
_cell.angle_alpha   90.00
_cell.angle_beta   90.00
_cell.angle_gamma   90.00
#
_symmetry.space_group_name_H-M   'P 1'
#
loop_
_entity.id
_entity.type
_entity.pdbx_description
1 polymer ?
#
loop_
_entity_poly.entity_id
_entity_poly.type
_entity_poly.pdbx_seq_one_letter_code
_entity_poly.pdbx_strand_id
1 'polypeptide(L)'
;MFVKDKGIVMNILCFPCQPASTIFMATFTKKLAQPKPNRLRYPDRISPEWAVSGAALRAVPSDRLCALALPPAPAVGWQPERPLLSPHDHPKFEGQRSVCWPVSRAARNCSASHRLLELCGPKKRKALFEGYDPNIVSRAARSASPSPRIQQLCLPLPRKCASH
;
A
#
# COMPACT_ATOMS: atom_id res chain seq x y z
N MET A 1 -24.30 -35.85 -53.82
CA MET A 1 -25.42 -36.72 -53.40
C MET A 1 -25.80 -36.34 -51.99
N PHE A 2 -27.03 -35.86 -51.81
CA PHE A 2 -27.70 -35.77 -50.52
C PHE A 2 -27.95 -37.18 -49.99
N VAL A 3 -27.40 -37.53 -48.82
CA VAL A 3 -27.91 -38.60 -47.95
C VAL A 3 -27.50 -38.22 -46.51
N LYS A 4 -28.37 -37.62 -45.69
CA LYS A 4 -29.44 -38.22 -44.85
C LYS A 4 -28.95 -38.38 -43.40
N ASP A 5 -29.49 -37.52 -42.53
CA ASP A 5 -29.48 -37.68 -41.07
C ASP A 5 -29.96 -39.07 -40.68
N LYS A 6 -29.23 -39.73 -39.76
CA LYS A 6 -29.78 -40.65 -38.74
C LYS A 6 -28.89 -40.68 -37.49
N GLY A 7 -29.36 -39.96 -36.48
CA GLY A 7 -29.37 -40.33 -35.05
C GLY A 7 -28.11 -40.94 -34.44
N ILE A 8 -27.39 -40.11 -33.66
CA ILE A 8 -26.64 -40.59 -32.50
C ILE A 8 -27.16 -39.82 -31.29
N VAL A 9 -27.62 -40.60 -30.32
CA VAL A 9 -28.20 -40.18 -29.05
C VAL A 9 -27.13 -39.44 -28.24
N MET A 10 -27.28 -38.14 -28.03
CA MET A 10 -26.49 -37.42 -27.03
C MET A 10 -26.94 -37.89 -25.65
N ASN A 11 -26.14 -38.75 -25.04
CA ASN A 11 -26.19 -38.98 -23.61
C ASN A 11 -25.61 -37.74 -22.92
N ILE A 12 -26.48 -36.78 -22.58
CA ILE A 12 -26.14 -35.67 -21.70
C ILE A 12 -26.09 -36.25 -20.29
N LEU A 13 -24.90 -36.68 -19.87
CA LEU A 13 -24.63 -36.81 -18.45
C LEU A 13 -24.58 -35.40 -17.87
N CYS A 14 -25.70 -35.00 -17.27
CA CYS A 14 -25.75 -33.93 -16.28
C CYS A 14 -24.75 -34.27 -15.17
N PHE A 15 -23.56 -33.66 -15.23
CA PHE A 15 -22.72 -33.56 -14.04
C PHE A 15 -23.38 -32.54 -13.10
N PRO A 16 -23.74 -32.93 -11.87
CA PRO A 16 -24.26 -31.99 -10.90
C PRO A 16 -23.20 -30.92 -10.60
N CYS A 17 -23.65 -29.68 -10.73
CA CYS A 17 -23.01 -28.47 -10.23
C CYS A 17 -22.53 -28.71 -8.79
N GLN A 18 -21.22 -28.83 -8.58
CA GLN A 18 -20.66 -28.81 -7.24
C GLN A 18 -20.74 -27.38 -6.70
N PRO A 19 -21.45 -27.15 -5.59
CA PRO A 19 -21.50 -25.84 -4.97
C PRO A 19 -20.17 -25.56 -4.27
N ALA A 20 -19.77 -24.30 -4.34
CA ALA A 20 -18.87 -23.63 -3.43
C ALA A 20 -17.59 -24.43 -3.10
N SER A 21 -16.52 -24.11 -3.82
CA SER A 21 -15.19 -24.10 -3.22
C SER A 21 -15.28 -23.23 -1.95
N THR A 22 -15.50 -23.91 -0.84
CA THR A 22 -15.42 -23.37 0.51
C THR A 22 -14.07 -22.69 0.57
N ILE A 23 -14.10 -21.36 0.65
CA ILE A 23 -12.92 -20.55 0.92
C ILE A 23 -12.28 -21.20 2.14
N PHE A 24 -11.08 -21.76 1.96
CA PHE A 24 -10.25 -22.24 3.05
C PHE A 24 -9.99 -21.02 3.92
N MET A 25 -10.87 -20.82 4.92
CA MET A 25 -10.89 -19.64 5.77
C MET A 25 -9.51 -19.49 6.35
N ALA A 26 -8.81 -18.45 5.87
CA ALA A 26 -7.42 -18.18 6.09
C ALA A 26 -7.11 -18.32 7.58
N THR A 27 -6.56 -19.47 7.98
CA THR A 27 -6.19 -19.80 9.36
C THR A 27 -5.27 -18.72 9.93
N PHE A 28 -4.54 -18.03 9.06
CA PHE A 28 -3.74 -16.86 9.34
C PHE A 28 -4.53 -15.67 9.89
N THR A 29 -5.69 -15.32 9.32
CA THR A 29 -6.52 -14.21 9.81
C THR A 29 -7.11 -14.51 11.19
N LYS A 30 -7.58 -15.74 11.42
CA LYS A 30 -7.99 -16.22 12.75
C LYS A 30 -6.86 -16.21 13.77
N LYS A 31 -5.61 -16.43 13.35
CA LYS A 31 -4.42 -16.41 14.21
C LYS A 31 -3.99 -14.99 14.56
N LEU A 32 -4.13 -14.04 13.63
CA LEU A 32 -3.87 -12.61 13.88
C LEU A 32 -4.97 -11.93 14.68
N ALA A 33 -6.21 -12.40 14.56
CA ALA A 33 -7.36 -11.91 15.33
C ALA A 33 -7.37 -12.41 16.78
N GLN A 34 -6.47 -13.33 17.15
CA GLN A 34 -6.35 -13.74 18.56
C GLN A 34 -5.84 -12.56 19.38
N PRO A 35 -6.42 -12.32 20.58
CA PRO A 35 -5.87 -11.34 21.50
C PRO A 35 -4.43 -11.72 21.82
N LYS A 36 -3.55 -10.72 21.92
CA LYS A 36 -2.15 -10.96 22.27
C LYS A 36 -2.11 -11.75 23.58
N PRO A 37 -1.31 -12.82 23.66
CA PRO A 37 -1.25 -13.65 24.86
C PRO A 37 -0.89 -12.77 26.06
N ASN A 38 -1.63 -12.92 27.16
CA ASN A 38 -1.43 -12.14 28.37
C ASN A 38 0.01 -12.31 28.86
N ARG A 39 0.83 -11.26 28.71
CA ARG A 39 2.26 -11.27 29.06
C ARG A 39 2.45 -10.95 30.54
N LEU A 40 1.91 -11.80 31.41
CA LEU A 40 2.24 -11.82 32.85
C LEU A 40 3.74 -12.02 33.13
N ARG A 41 4.55 -12.34 32.10
CA ARG A 41 6.03 -12.45 32.17
C ARG A 41 6.78 -11.11 32.22
N TYR A 42 6.13 -9.98 31.96
CA TYR A 42 6.79 -8.67 31.96
C TYR A 42 5.86 -7.61 32.60
N PRO A 43 5.85 -7.46 33.94
CA PRO A 43 5.03 -6.45 34.62
C PRO A 43 5.37 -5.02 34.17
N ASP A 44 6.60 -4.77 33.74
CA ASP A 44 7.06 -3.46 33.26
C ASP A 44 6.55 -3.10 31.84
N ARG A 45 5.87 -4.04 31.17
CA ARG A 45 5.27 -3.84 29.84
C ARG A 45 3.75 -3.97 29.86
N ILE A 46 3.14 -3.87 31.02
CA ILE A 46 1.70 -3.60 31.12
C ILE A 46 1.51 -2.27 30.39
N SER A 47 0.80 -2.31 29.26
CA SER A 47 0.23 -1.06 28.72
C SER A 47 -0.60 -0.51 29.87
N PRO A 48 -0.35 0.72 30.37
CA PRO A 48 -1.08 1.22 31.52
C PRO A 48 -2.56 1.04 31.23
N GLU A 49 -3.20 0.13 31.96
CA GLU A 49 -4.64 -0.04 31.96
C GLU A 49 -5.14 1.20 32.69
N TRP A 50 -5.31 2.28 31.94
CA TRP A 50 -5.85 3.51 32.51
C TRP A 50 -7.27 3.19 32.97
N ALA A 51 -7.49 3.22 34.28
CA ALA A 51 -8.82 3.06 34.85
C ALA A 51 -9.72 4.19 34.31
N VAL A 52 -10.61 3.85 33.39
CA VAL A 52 -11.58 4.78 32.83
C VAL A 52 -12.73 4.94 33.83
N SER A 53 -13.10 6.18 34.16
CA SER A 53 -14.21 6.41 35.10
C SER A 53 -15.53 5.89 34.53
N GLY A 54 -16.44 5.44 35.40
CA GLY A 54 -17.77 5.00 34.96
C GLY A 54 -18.56 6.10 34.23
N ALA A 55 -18.29 7.38 34.53
CA ALA A 55 -18.87 8.51 33.81
C ALA A 55 -18.35 8.61 32.37
N ALA A 56 -17.06 8.38 32.15
CA ALA A 56 -16.48 8.36 30.80
C ALA A 56 -17.00 7.18 29.96
N LEU A 57 -17.24 6.01 30.56
CA LEU A 57 -17.85 4.86 29.86
C LEU A 57 -19.31 5.09 29.46
N ARG A 58 -20.03 5.94 30.20
CA ARG A 58 -21.44 6.28 29.94
C ARG A 58 -21.61 7.61 29.18
N ALA A 59 -20.51 8.28 28.84
CA ALA A 59 -20.57 9.54 28.14
C ALA A 59 -21.15 9.34 26.74
N VAL A 60 -22.22 10.06 26.43
CA VAL A 60 -22.82 10.07 25.09
C VAL A 60 -22.20 11.23 24.32
N PRO A 61 -21.64 10.99 23.11
CA PRO A 61 -21.12 12.07 22.27
C PRO A 61 -22.25 13.03 21.88
N SER A 62 -21.92 14.31 21.68
CA SER A 62 -22.91 15.29 21.23
C SER A 62 -23.39 14.99 19.82
N ASP A 63 -24.60 15.45 19.47
CA ASP A 63 -25.19 15.27 18.14
C ASP A 63 -24.26 15.75 17.02
N ARG A 64 -23.49 16.83 17.27
CA ARG A 64 -22.48 17.33 16.33
C ARG A 64 -21.35 16.32 16.11
N LEU A 65 -20.84 15.68 17.16
CA LEU A 65 -19.81 14.64 17.03
C LEU A 65 -20.36 13.41 16.30
N CYS A 66 -21.61 13.02 16.59
CA CYS A 66 -22.30 11.97 15.86
C CYS A 66 -22.42 12.30 14.36
N ALA A 67 -22.78 13.54 14.01
CA ALA A 67 -22.88 13.99 12.61
C ALA A 67 -21.52 13.99 11.89
N LEU A 68 -20.43 14.35 12.58
CA LEU A 68 -19.08 14.31 12.02
C LEU A 68 -18.53 12.89 11.84
N ALA A 69 -19.03 11.91 12.61
CA ALA A 69 -18.64 10.52 12.49
C ALA A 69 -19.33 9.79 11.32
N LEU A 70 -20.44 10.35 10.80
CA LEU A 70 -21.07 9.82 9.59
C LEU A 70 -20.19 10.10 8.37
N PRO A 71 -20.05 9.13 7.45
CA PRO A 71 -19.32 9.38 6.22
C PRO A 71 -19.97 10.53 5.44
N PRO A 72 -19.19 11.39 4.78
CA PRO A 72 -19.75 12.44 3.95
C PRO A 72 -20.63 11.84 2.86
N ALA A 73 -21.69 12.56 2.49
CA ALA A 73 -22.53 12.16 1.37
C ALA A 73 -21.64 11.98 0.12
N PRO A 74 -21.88 10.92 -0.67
CA PRO A 74 -21.13 10.71 -1.89
C PRO A 74 -21.35 11.91 -2.82
N ALA A 75 -20.30 12.31 -3.54
CA ALA A 75 -20.37 13.43 -4.48
C ALA A 75 -21.48 13.20 -5.53
N VAL A 76 -22.03 14.29 -6.06
CA VAL A 76 -23.00 14.24 -7.18
C VAL A 76 -22.45 13.35 -8.30
N GLY A 77 -23.22 12.33 -8.69
CA GLY A 77 -22.84 11.38 -9.74
C GLY A 77 -22.01 10.17 -9.29
N TRP A 78 -21.81 9.98 -7.98
CA TRP A 78 -21.19 8.77 -7.44
C TRP A 78 -22.10 7.56 -7.61
N GLN A 79 -21.56 6.45 -8.10
CA GLN A 79 -22.26 5.18 -8.30
C GLN A 79 -21.45 4.06 -7.61
N PRO A 80 -22.09 3.16 -6.83
CA PRO A 80 -21.41 2.10 -6.09
C PRO A 80 -20.78 1.05 -7.01
N GLU A 81 -21.43 0.72 -8.13
CA GLU A 81 -20.87 -0.14 -9.17
C GLU A 81 -20.43 0.71 -10.38
N ARG A 82 -19.26 1.33 -10.29
CA ARG A 82 -18.47 1.54 -11.51
C ARG A 82 -17.75 0.23 -11.77
N PRO A 83 -18.09 -0.55 -12.83
CA PRO A 83 -17.27 -1.67 -13.21
C PRO A 83 -15.85 -1.14 -13.41
N LEU A 84 -14.89 -1.69 -12.67
CA LEU A 84 -13.48 -1.46 -12.92
C LEU A 84 -13.16 -2.16 -14.24
N LEU A 85 -13.66 -1.60 -15.35
CA LEU A 85 -13.21 -1.95 -16.67
C LEU A 85 -11.70 -1.82 -16.65
N SER A 86 -11.00 -2.83 -17.15
CA SER A 86 -9.58 -2.69 -17.42
C SER A 86 -9.42 -1.37 -18.17
N PRO A 87 -8.43 -0.51 -17.85
CA PRO A 87 -8.25 0.74 -18.58
C PRO A 87 -8.26 0.53 -20.10
N HIS A 88 -7.86 -0.66 -20.54
CA HIS A 88 -7.87 -1.18 -21.90
C HIS A 88 -9.25 -1.33 -22.56
N ASP A 89 -10.33 -1.49 -21.79
CA ASP A 89 -11.68 -1.77 -22.31
C ASP A 89 -12.52 -0.51 -22.49
N HIS A 90 -12.00 0.67 -22.09
CA HIS A 90 -12.73 1.92 -22.26
C HIS A 90 -12.68 2.38 -23.73
N PRO A 91 -13.82 2.77 -24.36
CA PRO A 91 -13.85 3.17 -25.77
C PRO A 91 -12.92 4.35 -26.13
N LYS A 92 -12.51 5.15 -25.14
CA LYS A 92 -11.54 6.26 -25.30
C LYS A 92 -10.11 5.89 -24.88
N PHE A 93 -9.81 4.62 -24.68
CA PHE A 93 -8.47 4.17 -24.32
C PHE A 93 -7.60 4.06 -25.57
N GLU A 94 -6.56 4.87 -25.65
CA GLU A 94 -5.68 5.00 -26.83
C GLU A 94 -4.40 4.16 -26.73
N GLY A 95 -4.35 3.17 -25.83
CA GLY A 95 -3.16 2.31 -25.69
C GLY A 95 -1.99 2.97 -24.94
N GLN A 96 -0.80 2.38 -25.09
CA GLN A 96 0.44 2.88 -24.51
C GLN A 96 0.83 4.18 -25.21
N ARG A 97 0.49 5.31 -24.60
CA ARG A 97 0.91 6.64 -25.06
C ARG A 97 2.44 6.71 -25.04
N SER A 98 3.02 7.32 -26.08
CA SER A 98 4.46 7.55 -26.12
C SER A 98 4.87 8.34 -24.87
N VAL A 99 5.85 7.84 -24.11
CA VAL A 99 6.35 8.47 -22.88
C VAL A 99 6.87 9.91 -23.14
N CYS A 100 7.24 10.18 -24.39
CA CYS A 100 7.63 11.50 -24.87
C CYS A 100 6.40 12.33 -25.23
N TRP A 101 6.01 13.24 -24.35
CA TRP A 101 5.01 14.25 -24.66
C TRP A 101 5.67 15.44 -25.39
N PRO A 102 5.09 15.94 -26.50
CA PRO A 102 5.66 17.07 -27.22
C PRO A 102 5.60 18.33 -26.36
N VAL A 103 6.77 18.82 -25.94
CA VAL A 103 6.89 20.11 -25.22
C VAL A 103 6.98 21.24 -26.23
N SER A 104 6.12 22.25 -26.09
CA SER A 104 6.11 23.43 -26.95
C SER A 104 7.44 24.20 -26.89
N ARG A 105 7.78 24.93 -27.96
CA ARG A 105 9.01 25.76 -27.99
C ARG A 105 9.00 26.82 -26.89
N ALA A 106 7.84 27.41 -26.61
CA ALA A 106 7.68 28.38 -25.53
C ALA A 106 7.99 27.77 -24.16
N ALA A 107 7.50 26.56 -23.87
CA ALA A 107 7.77 25.88 -22.61
C ALA A 107 9.25 25.48 -22.49
N ARG A 108 9.89 25.03 -23.58
CA ARG A 108 11.31 24.64 -23.59
C ARG A 108 12.26 25.83 -23.40
N ASN A 109 11.90 26.99 -23.92
CA ASN A 109 12.71 28.20 -23.86
C ASN A 109 12.30 29.14 -22.72
N CYS A 110 11.31 28.75 -21.91
CA CYS A 110 10.86 29.56 -20.79
C CYS A 110 11.96 29.65 -19.73
N SER A 111 12.41 30.86 -19.41
CA SER A 111 13.30 31.10 -18.30
C SER A 111 12.51 31.31 -17.01
N ALA A 112 13.03 30.78 -15.89
CA ALA A 112 12.42 30.99 -14.58
C ALA A 112 12.47 32.47 -14.19
N SER A 113 11.45 32.95 -13.49
CA SER A 113 11.44 34.32 -12.96
C SER A 113 12.52 34.49 -11.87
N HIS A 114 12.94 35.74 -11.65
CA HIS A 114 13.93 36.06 -10.61
C HIS A 114 13.54 35.48 -9.24
N ARG A 115 12.25 35.61 -8.87
CA ARG A 115 11.72 35.07 -7.62
C ARG A 115 11.81 33.55 -7.52
N LEU A 116 11.57 32.83 -8.63
CA LEU A 116 11.73 31.38 -8.65
C LEU A 116 13.20 30.99 -8.51
N LEU A 117 14.12 31.70 -9.15
CA LEU A 117 15.56 31.45 -9.01
C LEU A 117 16.03 31.63 -7.55
N GLU A 118 15.53 32.66 -6.85
CA GLU A 118 15.79 32.85 -5.42
C GLU A 118 15.23 31.70 -4.56
N LEU A 119 14.03 31.20 -4.87
CA LEU A 119 13.35 30.15 -4.11
C LEU A 119 13.91 28.75 -4.37
N CYS A 120 14.40 28.48 -5.58
CA CYS A 120 14.98 27.20 -5.94
C CYS A 120 16.30 26.92 -5.19
N GLY A 121 16.95 27.95 -4.65
CA GLY A 121 18.11 27.78 -3.80
C GLY A 121 17.75 26.98 -2.53
N PRO A 122 18.51 25.93 -2.17
CA PRO A 122 18.28 25.23 -0.91
C PRO A 122 18.41 26.22 0.24
N LYS A 123 17.49 26.15 1.21
CA LYS A 123 17.54 27.01 2.39
C LYS A 123 18.87 26.79 3.11
N LYS A 124 19.73 27.81 3.13
CA LYS A 124 21.00 27.79 3.86
C LYS A 124 20.70 27.56 5.34
N ARG A 125 21.01 26.37 5.84
CA ARG A 125 20.96 26.08 7.27
C ARG A 125 22.15 26.77 7.91
N LYS A 126 21.92 27.70 8.85
CA LYS A 126 22.97 28.14 9.76
C LYS A 126 23.31 26.92 10.62
N ALA A 127 24.57 26.49 10.63
CA ALA A 127 24.97 25.43 11.55
C ALA A 127 24.71 25.95 12.96
N LEU A 128 24.03 25.15 13.80
CA LEU A 128 23.88 25.47 15.22
C LEU A 128 25.24 25.53 15.94
N PHE A 129 26.30 25.05 15.29
CA PHE A 129 27.68 25.03 15.75
C PHE A 129 28.59 25.37 14.56
N GLU A 130 29.16 26.58 14.53
CA GLU A 130 30.23 26.94 13.59
C GLU A 130 31.38 25.93 13.75
N GLY A 131 31.61 25.07 12.76
CA GLY A 131 32.70 24.10 12.75
C GLY A 131 32.31 22.62 12.61
N TYR A 132 31.01 22.29 12.60
CA TYR A 132 30.56 20.92 12.30
C TYR A 132 30.50 20.70 10.78
N ASP A 133 31.46 19.95 10.23
CA ASP A 133 31.37 19.39 8.87
C ASP A 133 30.61 18.05 8.92
N PRO A 134 29.44 17.95 8.24
CA PRO A 134 28.62 16.74 8.20
C PRO A 134 29.33 15.49 7.68
N ASN A 135 30.46 15.64 6.99
CA ASN A 135 31.19 14.55 6.36
C ASN A 135 32.38 14.05 7.21
N ILE A 136 32.61 14.62 8.39
CA ILE A 136 33.66 14.15 9.29
C ILE A 136 33.21 12.86 9.97
N VAL A 137 33.81 11.75 9.53
CA VAL A 137 33.65 10.44 10.19
C VAL A 137 34.68 10.30 11.31
N SER A 138 34.21 9.99 12.52
CA SER A 138 35.10 9.80 13.68
C SER A 138 36.09 8.66 13.45
N ARG A 139 37.26 8.71 14.11
CA ARG A 139 38.26 7.63 14.01
C ARG A 139 37.68 6.27 14.44
N ALA A 140 36.87 6.27 15.52
CA ALA A 140 36.20 5.09 16.01
C ALA A 140 35.22 4.48 14.99
N ALA A 141 34.46 5.33 14.29
CA ALA A 141 33.55 4.86 13.23
C ALA A 141 34.31 4.29 12.03
N ARG A 142 35.45 4.88 11.64
CA ARG A 142 36.31 4.34 10.56
C ARG A 142 36.95 3.00 10.92
N SER A 143 37.29 2.78 12.19
CA SER A 143 37.88 1.52 12.66
C SER A 143 36.85 0.47 13.09
N ALA A 144 35.56 0.80 13.08
CA ALA A 144 34.51 -0.13 13.51
C ALA A 144 34.34 -1.25 12.48
N SER A 145 34.43 -2.50 12.93
CA SER A 145 34.14 -3.68 12.11
C SER A 145 32.71 -4.16 12.35
N PRO A 146 31.95 -4.54 11.30
CA PRO A 146 30.60 -5.06 11.47
C PRO A 146 30.59 -6.42 12.18
N SER A 147 29.52 -6.72 12.92
CA SER A 147 29.36 -8.03 13.56
C SER A 147 29.19 -9.15 12.52
N PRO A 148 29.54 -10.41 12.87
CA PRO A 148 29.42 -11.54 11.94
C PRO A 148 27.99 -11.70 11.36
N ARG A 149 26.96 -11.40 12.16
CA ARG A 149 25.57 -11.45 11.72
C ARG A 149 25.26 -10.43 10.63
N ILE A 150 25.80 -9.21 10.74
CA ILE A 150 25.65 -8.16 9.72
C ILE A 150 26.37 -8.57 8.44
N GLN A 151 27.58 -9.12 8.56
CA GLN A 151 28.32 -9.64 7.40
C GLN A 151 27.51 -10.71 6.64
N GLN A 152 26.85 -11.63 7.36
CA GLN A 152 25.97 -12.62 6.75
C GLN A 152 24.74 -12.02 6.05
N LEU A 153 24.14 -10.97 6.62
CA LEU A 153 22.97 -10.30 6.05
C LEU A 153 23.30 -9.49 4.79
N CYS A 154 24.53 -9.00 4.68
CA CYS A 154 24.99 -8.28 3.50
C CYS A 154 25.19 -9.18 2.28
N LEU A 155 25.18 -10.51 2.44
CA LEU A 155 25.25 -11.44 1.33
C LEU A 155 23.93 -11.41 0.54
N PRO A 156 23.97 -11.42 -0.81
CA PRO A 156 22.76 -11.41 -1.62
C PRO A 156 21.93 -12.67 -1.32
N LEU A 157 20.61 -12.48 -1.18
CA LEU A 157 19.68 -13.58 -1.01
C LEU A 157 19.76 -14.50 -2.25
N PRO A 158 19.80 -15.83 -2.08
CA PRO A 158 19.82 -16.75 -3.21
C PRO A 158 18.55 -16.56 -4.03
N ARG A 159 18.73 -16.21 -5.32
CA ARG A 159 17.64 -16.15 -6.29
C ARG A 159 17.05 -17.55 -6.46
N LYS A 160 15.72 -17.64 -6.43
CA LYS A 160 14.98 -18.86 -6.79
C LYS A 160 15.09 -19.06 -8.30
N CYS A 161 16.25 -19.48 -8.79
CA CYS A 161 16.35 -19.98 -10.15
C CYS A 161 15.64 -21.34 -10.18
N ALA A 162 14.42 -21.38 -10.69
CA ALA A 162 13.88 -22.61 -11.22
C ALA A 162 14.77 -23.00 -12.41
N SER A 163 15.57 -24.05 -12.24
CA SER A 163 16.24 -24.71 -13.35
C SER A 163 15.18 -25.31 -14.25
N HIS A 164 15.21 -24.91 -15.51
CA HIS A 164 14.35 -25.40 -16.58
C HIS A 164 14.71 -26.83 -16.99
#